data_AF-A0A839QVM8-F1
#
_entry.id   AF-A0A839QVM8-F1
#
_cell.length_a   1.000
_cell.length_b   1.000
_cell.length_c   1.000
_cell.angle_alpha   90.00
_cell.angle_beta   90.00
_cell.angle_gamma   90.00
#
_symmetry.space_group_name_H-M   'P 1'
#
loop_
_entity.id
_entity.type
_entity.pdbx_description
1 polymer ?
#
loop_
_entity_poly.entity_id
_entity_poly.type
_entity_poly.pdbx_seq_one_letter_code
_entity_poly.pdbx_strand_id
1 'polypeptide(L)'
;MHTERTAGASVAADTTTRIGRRGLIAGAGAVGTAAALTAFTVPAIAARPTLRLGSRGAAVKDLQNRLRQVTSWRGAADGVFGKATRSGVIAFQKSKRLAADGVVGAKTWAALDAATTEPAPGGNRPTLRKGSSGAAVKQLQSRLNATTYWAGSADGKFGGTTLQAVYALQKAAGLKPDGVVGAKTWAALDRGVKPRPTVTSGTAFEVDLGKQLLYCISGGVLKFTLNTSTGSGERYYSGGRWKRATTPRGKFRIYRRHTKGWQTGPLGNMYRPAYYDRGWAIHGSNSIPPYPASHGCSRISTAAADMLWARSWFVNGRVVVVR
;
A
#
# COMPACT_ATOMS: atom_id res chain seq x y z
N MET A 1 -21.73 -25.07 98.35
CA MET A 1 -22.77 -24.48 97.48
C MET A 1 -22.11 -24.03 96.19
N HIS A 2 -22.77 -24.39 95.08
CA HIS A 2 -22.54 -24.11 93.65
C HIS A 2 -21.47 -23.12 93.14
N THR A 3 -20.83 -23.58 92.04
CA THR A 3 -20.40 -22.87 90.80
C THR A 3 -19.37 -21.73 90.95
N GLU A 4 -18.39 -21.49 90.08
CA GLU A 4 -18.23 -21.72 88.64
C GLU A 4 -16.75 -21.42 88.25
N ARG A 5 -16.27 -21.98 87.10
CA ARG A 5 -15.24 -21.46 86.14
C ARG A 5 -13.82 -21.13 86.67
N THR A 6 -12.70 -21.45 86.03
CA THR A 6 -12.32 -21.59 84.61
C THR A 6 -11.11 -22.53 84.48
N ALA A 7 -11.00 -23.31 83.41
CA ALA A 7 -9.79 -24.07 83.07
C ALA A 7 -9.31 -23.75 81.65
N GLY A 8 -8.01 -23.52 81.52
CA GLY A 8 -7.31 -23.37 80.25
C GLY A 8 -5.81 -23.44 80.46
N ALA A 9 -5.24 -24.65 80.34
CA ALA A 9 -3.87 -24.91 79.88
C ALA A 9 -3.60 -26.43 79.93
N SER A 10 -3.23 -27.03 78.80
CA SER A 10 -2.49 -28.29 78.81
C SER A 10 -1.54 -28.35 77.59
N VAL A 11 -0.23 -28.45 77.84
CA VAL A 11 0.62 -29.67 77.68
C VAL A 11 0.95 -29.90 76.19
N ALA A 12 2.15 -29.57 75.69
CA ALA A 12 3.48 -30.21 75.86
C ALA A 12 3.71 -31.44 74.95
N ALA A 13 5.00 -31.63 74.62
CA ALA A 13 5.65 -32.80 74.02
C ALA A 13 5.37 -33.06 72.52
N ASP A 14 6.27 -33.61 71.70
CA ASP A 14 7.68 -34.01 71.78
C ASP A 14 8.08 -34.54 70.37
N THR A 15 9.39 -34.69 70.15
CA THR A 15 10.07 -35.72 69.33
C THR A 15 9.93 -35.82 67.77
N THR A 16 11.12 -35.74 67.17
CA THR A 16 11.69 -36.60 66.09
C THR A 16 11.24 -36.51 64.61
N THR A 17 12.20 -36.03 63.80
CA THR A 17 12.96 -36.79 62.76
C THR A 17 12.28 -37.39 61.51
N ARG A 18 12.80 -36.91 60.36
CA ARG A 18 13.04 -37.54 59.02
C ARG A 18 11.98 -37.53 57.90
N ILE A 19 12.38 -36.78 56.85
CA ILE A 19 12.55 -37.14 55.42
C ILE A 19 11.42 -37.90 54.72
N GLY A 20 10.84 -37.30 53.67
CA GLY A 20 10.06 -38.05 52.67
C GLY A 20 9.38 -37.21 51.57
N ARG A 21 10.11 -36.98 50.48
CA ARG A 21 9.73 -36.67 49.08
C ARG A 21 8.24 -36.46 48.65
N ARG A 22 8.11 -35.41 47.83
CA ARG A 22 7.35 -35.24 46.56
C ARG A 22 5.81 -35.08 46.63
N GLY A 23 5.37 -33.87 46.32
CA GLY A 23 4.07 -33.57 45.72
C GLY A 23 4.15 -32.27 44.91
N LEU A 24 3.98 -32.35 43.60
CA LEU A 24 3.70 -31.20 42.72
C LEU A 24 2.30 -30.68 43.05
N ILE A 25 2.13 -29.36 43.19
CA ILE A 25 0.96 -28.63 42.66
C ILE A 25 1.25 -27.13 42.56
N ALA A 26 1.11 -26.66 41.31
CA ALA A 26 0.68 -25.35 40.81
C ALA A 26 0.62 -24.14 41.76
N GLY A 27 1.29 -23.05 41.33
CA GLY A 27 0.90 -21.70 41.73
C GLY A 27 1.99 -20.65 41.53
N ALA A 28 2.01 -19.98 40.36
CA ALA A 28 2.38 -18.57 40.20
C ALA A 28 2.46 -18.23 38.70
N GLY A 29 1.32 -17.87 38.11
CA GLY A 29 1.27 -17.22 36.81
C GLY A 29 1.58 -15.73 36.94
N ALA A 30 2.84 -15.36 36.80
CA ALA A 30 3.24 -14.00 36.47
C ALA A 30 4.30 -14.06 35.37
N VAL A 31 3.85 -14.01 34.11
CA VAL A 31 4.75 -13.82 32.98
C VAL A 31 4.33 -12.55 32.27
N GLY A 32 4.88 -11.42 32.74
CA GLY A 32 5.02 -10.24 31.91
C GLY A 32 6.05 -10.55 30.83
N THR A 33 5.59 -10.96 29.64
CA THR A 33 6.44 -10.88 28.45
C THR A 33 6.17 -9.54 27.78
N ALA A 34 7.13 -8.64 27.89
CA ALA A 34 7.21 -7.45 27.09
C ALA A 34 7.11 -7.85 25.62
N ALA A 35 6.08 -7.37 24.93
CA ALA A 35 5.94 -7.49 23.50
C ALA A 35 7.16 -6.81 22.86
N ALA A 36 8.07 -7.60 22.30
CA ALA A 36 9.10 -7.11 21.42
C ALA A 36 8.40 -6.55 20.16
N LEU A 37 8.12 -5.24 20.17
CA LEU A 37 7.86 -4.47 18.97
C LEU A 37 9.12 -4.54 18.10
N THR A 38 9.18 -5.55 17.25
CA THR A 38 10.05 -5.50 16.09
C THR A 38 9.49 -4.42 15.17
N ALA A 39 10.05 -3.21 15.31
CA ALA A 39 9.84 -2.14 14.35
C ALA A 39 10.37 -2.62 13.00
N PHE A 40 9.48 -3.13 12.16
CA PHE A 40 9.80 -3.40 10.76
C PHE A 40 10.08 -2.06 10.10
N THR A 41 11.36 -1.83 9.84
CA THR A 41 11.83 -0.76 8.97
C THR A 41 11.21 -0.96 7.60
N VAL A 42 10.42 0.02 7.17
CA VAL A 42 10.06 0.15 5.76
C VAL A 42 11.38 0.12 4.98
N PRO A 43 11.56 -0.72 3.95
CA PRO A 43 12.77 -0.67 3.15
C PRO A 43 12.93 0.77 2.68
N ALA A 44 14.06 1.38 3.06
CA ALA A 44 14.36 2.75 2.69
C ALA A 44 14.10 2.88 1.19
N ILE A 45 13.28 3.87 0.83
CA ILE A 45 13.20 4.38 -0.55
C ILE A 45 14.65 4.42 -1.03
N ALA A 46 15.00 3.66 -2.08
CA ALA A 46 16.37 3.60 -2.57
C ALA A 46 16.95 5.02 -2.57
N ALA A 47 17.90 5.27 -1.66
CA ALA A 47 18.30 6.62 -1.33
C ALA A 47 18.85 7.24 -2.61
N ARG A 48 18.31 8.40 -3.01
CA ARG A 48 18.81 9.09 -4.20
C ARG A 48 20.32 9.28 -4.04
N PRO A 49 21.12 9.03 -5.09
CA PRO A 49 22.57 9.10 -4.97
C PRO A 49 22.99 10.52 -4.57
N THR A 50 24.08 10.60 -3.80
CA THR A 50 24.76 11.88 -3.56
C THR A 50 25.39 12.33 -4.88
N LEU A 51 24.88 13.43 -5.44
CA LEU A 51 25.43 14.01 -6.66
C LEU A 51 26.36 15.18 -6.35
N ARG A 52 27.46 15.27 -7.08
CA ARG A 52 28.46 16.35 -6.97
C ARG A 52 29.12 16.56 -8.33
N LEU A 53 30.00 17.56 -8.42
CA LEU A 53 30.79 17.81 -9.62
C LEU A 53 31.45 16.51 -10.12
N GLY A 54 31.30 16.22 -11.41
CA GLY A 54 31.79 14.99 -12.04
C GLY A 54 30.80 13.81 -12.04
N SER A 55 29.73 13.86 -11.22
CA SER A 55 28.64 12.88 -11.33
C SER A 55 28.01 12.89 -12.72
N ARG A 56 27.57 11.73 -13.20
CA ARG A 56 26.94 11.56 -14.51
C ARG A 56 25.72 10.64 -14.44
N GLY A 57 24.83 10.76 -15.41
CA GLY A 57 23.72 9.83 -15.63
C GLY A 57 22.34 10.40 -15.30
N ALA A 58 21.34 9.52 -15.26
CA ALA A 58 19.93 9.90 -15.21
C ALA A 58 19.56 10.75 -13.97
N ALA A 59 20.20 10.50 -12.82
CA ALA A 59 19.96 11.27 -11.60
C ALA A 59 20.40 12.74 -11.74
N VAL A 60 21.49 13.00 -12.48
CA VAL A 60 21.95 14.36 -12.78
C VAL A 60 20.98 15.07 -13.73
N LYS A 61 20.43 14.34 -14.70
CA LYS A 61 19.43 14.90 -15.62
C LYS A 61 18.13 15.28 -14.91
N ASP A 62 17.66 14.47 -13.95
CA ASP A 62 16.53 14.80 -13.07
C ASP A 62 16.83 16.06 -12.23
N LEU A 63 18.02 16.13 -11.62
CA LEU A 63 18.47 17.33 -10.91
C LEU A 63 18.43 18.59 -11.81
N GLN A 64 19.01 18.50 -13.01
CA GLN A 64 19.06 19.63 -13.95
C GLN A 64 17.67 20.12 -14.34
N ASN A 65 16.72 19.22 -14.60
CA ASN A 65 15.34 19.60 -14.90
C ASN A 65 14.66 20.28 -13.71
N ARG A 66 14.88 19.77 -12.49
CA ARG A 66 14.40 20.41 -11.24
C ARG A 66 14.89 21.84 -11.14
N LEU A 67 16.19 22.05 -11.32
CA LEU A 67 16.82 23.35 -11.18
C LEU A 67 16.18 24.41 -12.11
N ARG A 68 15.70 24.04 -13.30
CA ARG A 68 14.99 24.98 -14.20
C ARG A 68 13.67 25.50 -13.61
N GLN A 69 13.02 24.72 -12.76
CA GLN A 69 11.71 25.07 -12.19
C GLN A 69 11.84 26.03 -10.99
N VAL A 70 12.93 25.90 -10.23
CA VAL A 70 13.11 26.57 -8.94
C VAL A 70 14.24 27.60 -8.93
N THR A 71 14.97 27.76 -10.03
CA THR A 71 16.05 28.74 -10.15
C THR A 71 16.10 29.33 -11.56
N SER A 72 16.89 30.40 -11.73
CA SER A 72 17.22 30.97 -13.04
C SER A 72 18.26 30.15 -13.82
N TRP A 73 18.52 28.89 -13.44
CA TRP A 73 19.45 28.02 -14.15
C TRP A 73 18.96 27.74 -15.59
N ARG A 74 19.83 27.97 -16.57
CA ARG A 74 19.54 27.83 -18.01
C ARG A 74 20.42 26.79 -18.74
N GLY A 75 21.30 26.08 -18.03
CA GLY A 75 22.23 25.10 -18.64
C GLY A 75 21.53 23.92 -19.32
N ALA A 76 22.25 23.10 -20.09
CA ALA A 76 21.68 21.91 -20.73
C ALA A 76 21.39 20.80 -19.71
N ALA A 77 20.29 20.05 -19.88
CA ALA A 77 19.96 18.88 -19.06
C ALA A 77 20.55 17.61 -19.70
N ASP A 78 21.88 17.60 -19.79
CA ASP A 78 22.69 16.61 -20.49
C ASP A 78 23.05 15.39 -19.63
N GLY A 79 22.71 15.40 -18.33
CA GLY A 79 23.08 14.36 -17.39
C GLY A 79 24.54 14.42 -16.94
N VAL A 80 25.24 15.54 -17.14
CA VAL A 80 26.61 15.78 -16.67
C VAL A 80 26.63 16.85 -15.60
N PHE A 81 27.14 16.52 -14.42
CA PHE A 81 27.20 17.47 -13.30
C PHE A 81 28.46 18.32 -13.47
N GLY A 82 28.37 19.32 -14.36
CA GLY A 82 29.40 20.33 -14.59
C GLY A 82 29.26 21.57 -13.71
N LYS A 83 30.10 22.58 -13.98
CA LYS A 83 30.13 23.85 -13.25
C LYS A 83 28.77 24.56 -13.23
N ALA A 84 28.05 24.57 -14.36
CA ALA A 84 26.72 25.18 -14.46
C ALA A 84 25.71 24.49 -13.54
N THR A 85 25.67 23.16 -13.53
CA THR A 85 24.79 22.39 -12.64
C THR A 85 25.11 22.69 -11.17
N ARG A 86 26.40 22.72 -10.81
CA ARG A 86 26.83 23.07 -9.44
C ARG A 86 26.34 24.45 -9.01
N SER A 87 26.48 25.46 -9.87
CA SER A 87 25.99 26.81 -9.57
C SER A 87 24.48 26.86 -9.36
N GLY A 88 23.72 26.11 -10.15
CA GLY A 88 22.26 25.97 -9.96
C GLY A 88 21.90 25.32 -8.63
N VAL A 89 22.62 24.25 -8.23
CA VAL A 89 22.45 23.60 -6.92
C VAL A 89 22.71 24.58 -5.78
N ILE A 90 23.81 25.33 -5.83
CA ILE A 90 24.15 26.33 -4.81
C ILE A 90 23.07 27.41 -4.71
N ALA A 91 22.59 27.92 -5.85
CA ALA A 91 21.51 28.91 -5.87
C ALA A 91 20.23 28.37 -5.23
N PHE A 92 19.85 27.13 -5.56
CA PHE A 92 18.71 26.47 -4.96
C PHE A 92 18.88 26.26 -3.45
N GLN A 93 20.03 25.75 -3.01
CA GLN A 93 20.33 25.53 -1.59
C GLN A 93 20.22 26.83 -0.81
N LYS A 94 20.76 27.94 -1.33
CA LYS A 94 20.61 29.28 -0.74
C LYS A 94 19.14 29.69 -0.64
N SER A 95 18.36 29.50 -1.70
CA SER A 95 16.92 29.84 -1.71
C SER A 95 16.09 29.07 -0.67
N LYS A 96 16.57 27.88 -0.26
CA LYS A 96 15.92 27.02 0.73
C LYS A 96 16.61 27.03 2.10
N ARG A 97 17.57 27.95 2.33
CA ARG A 97 18.34 28.07 3.58
C ARG A 97 19.02 26.76 3.99
N LEU A 98 19.51 26.00 3.01
CA LEU A 98 20.33 24.80 3.20
C LEU A 98 21.83 25.15 3.14
N ALA A 99 22.69 24.22 3.57
CA ALA A 99 24.12 24.32 3.30
C ALA A 99 24.37 24.41 1.79
N ALA A 100 25.03 25.47 1.35
CA ALA A 100 25.24 25.80 -0.07
C ALA A 100 26.56 25.22 -0.61
N ASP A 101 26.78 23.91 -0.38
CA ASP A 101 28.00 23.18 -0.72
C ASP A 101 28.08 22.75 -2.20
N GLY A 102 26.97 22.83 -2.93
CA GLY A 102 26.86 22.33 -4.30
C GLY A 102 26.79 20.80 -4.40
N VAL A 103 26.52 20.12 -3.28
CA VAL A 103 26.35 18.67 -3.19
C VAL A 103 24.87 18.35 -2.97
N VAL A 104 24.34 17.45 -3.80
CA VAL A 104 22.94 17.02 -3.72
C VAL A 104 22.86 15.74 -2.90
N GLY A 105 22.87 15.90 -1.57
CA GLY A 105 22.56 14.85 -0.61
C GLY A 105 21.07 14.77 -0.29
N ALA A 106 20.71 13.92 0.66
CA ALA A 106 19.31 13.63 1.02
C ALA A 106 18.48 14.89 1.35
N LYS A 107 19.05 15.87 2.08
CA LYS A 107 18.37 17.13 2.42
C LYS A 107 18.07 18.00 1.20
N THR A 108 19.06 18.16 0.30
CA THR A 108 18.88 18.91 -0.95
C THR A 108 17.85 18.24 -1.85
N TRP A 109 17.85 16.90 -1.92
CA TRP A 109 16.85 16.14 -2.66
C TRP A 109 15.44 16.35 -2.11
N ALA A 110 15.26 16.27 -0.79
CA ALA A 110 13.96 16.48 -0.15
C ALA A 110 13.43 17.89 -0.43
N ALA A 111 14.29 18.92 -0.37
CA ALA A 111 13.90 20.28 -0.68
C ALA A 111 13.53 20.48 -2.16
N LEU A 112 14.30 19.89 -3.10
CA LEU A 112 13.96 19.93 -4.52
C LEU A 112 12.63 19.21 -4.79
N ASP A 113 12.39 18.06 -4.17
CA ASP A 113 11.14 17.32 -4.29
C ASP A 113 9.93 18.11 -3.76
N ALA A 114 10.10 18.87 -2.67
CA ALA A 114 9.05 19.75 -2.15
C ALA A 114 8.81 21.00 -3.01
N ALA A 115 9.82 21.46 -3.74
CA ALA A 115 9.79 22.73 -4.47
C ALA A 115 9.53 22.59 -5.98
N THR A 116 9.57 21.37 -6.53
CA THR A 116 9.43 21.10 -7.96
C THR A 116 8.37 20.05 -8.23
N THR A 117 7.70 20.16 -9.37
CA THR A 117 6.88 19.09 -9.94
C THR A 117 7.65 18.51 -11.12
N GLU A 118 8.38 17.42 -10.92
CA GLU A 118 9.27 16.92 -11.98
C GLU A 118 8.70 15.77 -12.78
N PRO A 119 9.20 15.54 -14.02
CA PRO A 119 9.59 16.60 -14.94
C PRO A 119 8.42 17.43 -15.44
N ALA A 120 8.71 18.70 -15.70
CA ALA A 120 7.83 19.71 -16.28
C ALA A 120 7.00 19.19 -17.48
N PRO A 121 5.81 19.78 -17.73
CA PRO A 121 5.11 19.62 -18.99
C PRO A 121 6.04 20.07 -20.12
N GLY A 122 6.39 19.16 -21.04
CA GLY A 122 7.22 19.47 -22.21
C GLY A 122 8.57 18.74 -22.30
N GLY A 123 9.03 18.06 -21.25
CA GLY A 123 10.03 17.00 -21.43
C GLY A 123 9.35 15.83 -22.14
N ASN A 124 9.81 15.44 -23.33
CA ASN A 124 9.20 14.38 -24.14
C ASN A 124 9.35 13.01 -23.43
N ARG A 125 8.56 12.78 -22.37
CA ARG A 125 8.52 11.50 -21.66
C ARG A 125 7.98 10.47 -22.63
N PRO A 126 8.60 9.28 -22.70
CA PRO A 126 8.15 8.26 -23.63
C PRO A 126 6.71 7.85 -23.31
N THR A 127 5.99 7.48 -24.36
CA THR A 127 4.74 6.74 -24.19
C THR A 127 5.08 5.33 -23.71
N LEU A 128 4.62 4.96 -22.52
CA LEU A 128 4.86 3.63 -21.94
C LEU A 128 3.59 2.78 -22.01
N ARG A 129 3.74 1.48 -22.17
CA ARG A 129 2.65 0.50 -22.14
C ARG A 129 3.18 -0.84 -21.64
N LYS A 130 2.30 -1.82 -21.41
CA LYS A 130 2.71 -3.18 -21.08
C LYS A 130 3.76 -3.69 -22.09
N GLY A 131 4.84 -4.25 -21.59
CA GLY A 131 6.00 -4.67 -22.39
C GLY A 131 7.12 -3.63 -22.49
N SER A 132 6.86 -2.34 -22.23
CA SER A 132 7.91 -1.34 -22.09
C SER A 132 8.86 -1.69 -20.93
N SER A 133 10.12 -1.27 -21.04
CA SER A 133 11.12 -1.46 -19.99
C SER A 133 12.08 -0.28 -19.89
N GLY A 134 12.88 -0.25 -18.83
CA GLY A 134 13.95 0.73 -18.62
C GLY A 134 13.63 1.80 -17.58
N ALA A 135 14.48 2.84 -17.53
CA ALA A 135 14.47 3.85 -16.47
C ALA A 135 13.13 4.61 -16.38
N ALA A 136 12.48 4.89 -17.51
CA ALA A 136 11.19 5.57 -17.53
C ALA A 136 10.07 4.74 -16.88
N VAL A 137 10.09 3.41 -17.07
CA VAL A 137 9.13 2.51 -16.40
C VAL A 137 9.41 2.44 -14.90
N LYS A 138 10.69 2.38 -14.50
CA LYS A 138 11.06 2.39 -13.08
C LYS A 138 10.56 3.67 -12.41
N GLN A 139 10.72 4.81 -13.09
CA GLN A 139 10.20 6.10 -12.63
C GLN A 139 8.67 6.10 -12.51
N LEU A 140 7.95 5.58 -13.51
CA LEU A 140 6.49 5.42 -13.46
C LEU A 140 6.07 4.63 -12.22
N GLN A 141 6.67 3.46 -12.00
CA GLN A 141 6.35 2.57 -10.87
C GLN A 141 6.61 3.25 -9.52
N SER A 142 7.78 3.91 -9.36
CA SER A 142 8.10 4.65 -8.14
C SER A 142 7.07 5.74 -7.82
N ARG A 143 6.59 6.47 -8.83
CA ARG A 143 5.59 7.54 -8.64
C ARG A 143 4.20 7.02 -8.34
N LEU A 144 3.78 5.96 -9.02
CA LEU A 144 2.52 5.28 -8.71
C LEU A 144 2.50 4.83 -7.25
N ASN A 145 3.60 4.22 -6.78
CA ASN A 145 3.75 3.79 -5.39
C ASN A 145 3.82 4.96 -4.40
N ALA A 146 4.51 6.06 -4.73
CA ALA A 146 4.62 7.24 -3.87
C ALA A 146 3.29 8.00 -3.69
N THR A 147 2.34 7.83 -4.62
CA THR A 147 1.00 8.39 -4.46
C THR A 147 0.14 7.45 -3.62
N THR A 148 -0.48 6.43 -4.22
CA THR A 148 -1.18 5.31 -3.56
C THR A 148 -1.42 4.12 -4.52
N TYR A 149 -1.10 4.23 -5.81
CA TYR A 149 -1.41 3.22 -6.81
C TYR A 149 -0.36 2.12 -6.76
N TRP A 150 -0.72 0.98 -6.18
CA TRP A 150 0.26 -0.08 -5.95
C TRP A 150 0.69 -0.75 -7.26
N ALA A 151 1.95 -0.54 -7.63
CA ALA A 151 2.57 -1.04 -8.87
C ALA A 151 3.54 -2.21 -8.64
N GLY A 152 3.66 -2.72 -7.41
CA GLY A 152 4.67 -3.70 -7.03
C GLY A 152 6.05 -3.05 -6.84
N SER A 153 7.13 -3.83 -7.00
CA SER A 153 8.50 -3.30 -6.99
C SER A 153 8.77 -2.43 -8.21
N ALA A 154 9.53 -1.34 -8.03
CA ALA A 154 9.97 -0.51 -9.14
C ALA A 154 11.19 -1.13 -9.83
N ASP A 155 10.94 -2.16 -10.64
CA ASP A 155 11.94 -2.99 -11.33
C ASP A 155 12.28 -2.49 -12.74
N GLY A 156 11.53 -1.51 -13.27
CA GLY A 156 11.71 -1.00 -14.62
C GLY A 156 11.10 -1.89 -15.70
N LYS A 157 10.23 -2.85 -15.36
CA LYS A 157 9.52 -3.72 -16.33
C LYS A 157 8.02 -3.47 -16.25
N PHE A 158 7.41 -3.04 -17.35
CA PHE A 158 5.98 -2.73 -17.37
C PHE A 158 5.19 -4.03 -17.55
N GLY A 159 5.01 -4.76 -16.46
CA GLY A 159 4.24 -6.00 -16.39
C GLY A 159 2.77 -5.80 -16.04
N GLY A 160 2.09 -6.90 -15.71
CA GLY A 160 0.66 -6.91 -15.34
C GLY A 160 0.36 -6.05 -14.11
N THR A 161 1.19 -6.08 -13.08
CA THR A 161 1.00 -5.28 -11.87
C THR A 161 1.06 -3.78 -12.16
N THR A 162 2.03 -3.34 -12.98
CA THR A 162 2.13 -1.94 -13.41
C THR A 162 0.92 -1.53 -14.26
N LEU A 163 0.43 -2.41 -15.15
CA LEU A 163 -0.79 -2.16 -15.93
C LEU A 163 -2.00 -1.90 -15.03
N GLN A 164 -2.20 -2.73 -13.99
CA GLN A 164 -3.30 -2.52 -13.04
C GLN A 164 -3.18 -1.19 -12.29
N ALA A 165 -1.96 -0.78 -11.90
CA ALA A 165 -1.75 0.52 -11.27
C ALA A 165 -2.03 1.70 -12.23
N VAL A 166 -1.67 1.57 -13.51
CA VAL A 166 -1.97 2.57 -14.54
C VAL A 166 -3.48 2.68 -14.78
N TYR A 167 -4.20 1.56 -14.89
CA TYR A 167 -5.66 1.59 -14.95
C TYR A 167 -6.27 2.29 -13.73
N ALA A 168 -5.73 2.02 -12.54
CA ALA A 168 -6.22 2.65 -11.31
C ALA A 168 -6.05 4.19 -11.33
N LEU A 169 -4.88 4.67 -11.77
CA LEU A 169 -4.61 6.10 -11.93
C LEU A 169 -5.54 6.72 -12.99
N GLN A 170 -5.66 6.10 -14.16
CA GLN A 170 -6.49 6.61 -15.25
C GLN A 170 -7.96 6.73 -14.82
N LYS A 171 -8.50 5.70 -14.18
CA LYS A 171 -9.85 5.71 -13.57
C LYS A 171 -10.01 6.82 -12.54
N ALA A 172 -9.06 6.98 -11.63
CA ALA A 172 -9.11 8.02 -10.60
C ALA A 172 -9.05 9.44 -11.20
N ALA A 173 -8.32 9.62 -12.30
CA ALA A 173 -8.16 10.87 -13.01
C ALA A 173 -9.25 11.17 -14.05
N GLY A 174 -10.25 10.29 -14.22
CA GLY A 174 -11.30 10.45 -15.23
C GLY A 174 -10.78 10.34 -16.67
N LEU A 175 -9.66 9.65 -16.87
CA LEU A 175 -9.10 9.37 -18.20
C LEU A 175 -9.65 8.05 -18.74
N LYS A 176 -9.64 7.87 -20.07
CA LYS A 176 -9.85 6.56 -20.68
C LYS A 176 -8.81 5.58 -20.10
N PRO A 177 -9.23 4.48 -19.48
CA PRO A 177 -8.32 3.51 -18.88
C PRO A 177 -7.77 2.54 -19.94
N ASP A 178 -6.96 3.07 -20.86
CA ASP A 178 -6.36 2.33 -21.98
C ASP A 178 -5.03 1.62 -21.63
N GLY A 179 -4.51 1.85 -20.43
CA GLY A 179 -3.26 1.22 -19.97
C GLY A 179 -2.00 1.83 -20.59
N VAL A 180 -2.14 2.92 -21.37
CA VAL A 180 -1.06 3.65 -22.02
C VAL A 180 -0.72 4.91 -21.23
N VAL A 181 0.55 5.05 -20.89
CA VAL A 181 1.08 6.22 -20.19
C VAL A 181 1.59 7.22 -21.21
N GLY A 182 0.66 7.97 -21.80
CA GLY A 182 0.94 9.16 -22.61
C GLY A 182 0.95 10.44 -21.79
N ALA A 183 0.99 11.60 -22.46
CA ALA A 183 1.10 12.91 -21.83
C ALA A 183 0.03 13.19 -20.76
N LYS A 184 -1.24 12.82 -21.00
CA LYS A 184 -2.34 13.02 -20.05
C LYS A 184 -2.16 12.18 -18.77
N THR A 185 -1.76 10.92 -18.91
CA THR A 185 -1.50 10.02 -17.77
C THR A 185 -0.30 10.51 -16.95
N TRP A 186 0.76 10.94 -17.63
CA TRP A 186 1.92 11.58 -16.99
C TRP A 186 1.51 12.83 -16.20
N ALA A 187 0.72 13.72 -16.81
CA ALA A 187 0.24 14.93 -16.15
C ALA A 187 -0.66 14.63 -14.92
N ALA A 188 -1.49 13.59 -14.98
CA ALA A 188 -2.29 13.16 -13.82
C ALA A 188 -1.42 12.69 -12.65
N LEU A 189 -0.32 12.00 -12.95
CA LEU A 189 0.64 11.55 -11.94
C LEU A 189 1.42 12.72 -11.34
N ASP A 190 1.82 13.70 -12.15
CA ASP A 190 2.54 14.89 -11.70
C ASP A 190 1.68 15.80 -10.80
N ARG A 191 0.37 15.92 -11.11
CA ARG A 191 -0.59 16.59 -10.23
C ARG A 191 -0.88 15.80 -8.93
N GLY A 192 -0.36 14.58 -8.81
CA GLY A 192 -0.60 13.73 -7.65
C GLY A 192 -2.07 13.34 -7.48
N VAL A 193 -2.81 13.14 -8.58
CA VAL A 193 -4.23 12.77 -8.53
C VAL A 193 -4.41 11.53 -7.65
N LYS A 194 -5.23 11.65 -6.61
CA LYS A 194 -5.64 10.57 -5.71
C LYS A 194 -7.16 10.56 -5.57
N PRO A 195 -7.80 9.39 -5.45
CA PRO A 195 -9.20 9.34 -5.08
C PRO A 195 -9.39 9.85 -3.65
N ARG A 196 -10.63 10.25 -3.33
CA ARG A 196 -11.05 10.66 -1.99
C ARG A 196 -11.97 9.58 -1.42
N PRO A 197 -11.49 8.72 -0.51
CA PRO A 197 -12.35 7.77 0.18
C PRO A 197 -13.40 8.50 1.03
N THR A 198 -14.54 7.84 1.20
CA THR A 198 -15.58 8.26 2.15
C THR A 198 -15.33 7.75 3.56
N VAL A 199 -14.58 6.64 3.71
CA VAL A 199 -14.15 6.15 5.01
C VAL A 199 -13.05 7.03 5.57
N THR A 200 -13.35 7.75 6.65
CA THR A 200 -12.44 8.71 7.31
C THR A 200 -11.84 8.21 8.63
N SER A 201 -12.21 7.02 9.10
CA SER A 201 -11.69 6.44 10.34
C SER A 201 -11.59 4.92 10.29
N GLY A 202 -10.75 4.36 11.16
CA GLY A 202 -10.52 2.92 11.25
C GLY A 202 -9.82 2.32 10.02
N THR A 203 -9.83 0.99 9.94
CA THR A 203 -9.22 0.23 8.84
C THR A 203 -10.30 -0.50 8.05
N ALA A 204 -10.38 -0.23 6.75
CA ALA A 204 -11.44 -0.72 5.89
C ALA A 204 -11.00 -0.88 4.44
N PHE A 205 -11.77 -1.66 3.70
CA PHE A 205 -11.84 -1.54 2.25
C PHE A 205 -12.99 -0.60 1.86
N GLU A 206 -12.80 0.16 0.80
CA GLU A 206 -13.89 0.88 0.12
C GLU A 206 -13.85 0.54 -1.37
N VAL A 207 -14.97 0.07 -1.92
CA VAL A 207 -15.15 -0.24 -3.33
C VAL A 207 -16.02 0.87 -3.94
N ASP A 208 -15.42 1.65 -4.83
CA ASP A 208 -16.09 2.68 -5.62
C ASP A 208 -16.53 2.06 -6.95
N LEU A 209 -17.81 1.74 -7.07
CA LEU A 209 -18.44 1.15 -8.25
C LEU A 209 -18.45 2.13 -9.42
N GLY A 210 -18.62 3.43 -9.17
CA GLY A 210 -18.61 4.46 -10.21
C GLY A 210 -17.24 4.58 -10.89
N LYS A 211 -16.16 4.44 -10.13
CA LYS A 211 -14.78 4.49 -10.65
C LYS A 211 -14.18 3.13 -10.96
N GLN A 212 -14.80 2.04 -10.51
CA GLN A 212 -14.22 0.70 -10.53
C GLN A 212 -12.83 0.67 -9.85
N LEU A 213 -12.78 1.21 -8.63
CA LEU A 213 -11.57 1.23 -7.80
C LEU A 213 -11.83 0.60 -6.43
N LEU A 214 -10.80 -0.03 -5.88
CA LEU A 214 -10.79 -0.54 -4.52
C LEU A 214 -9.72 0.20 -3.71
N TYR A 215 -10.14 0.78 -2.59
CA TYR A 215 -9.32 1.53 -1.67
C TYR A 215 -9.03 0.72 -0.43
N CYS A 216 -7.78 0.78 0.02
CA CYS A 216 -7.33 0.23 1.29
C CYS A 216 -7.07 1.39 2.24
N ILE A 217 -7.95 1.60 3.20
CA ILE A 217 -7.87 2.69 4.19
C ILE A 217 -7.41 2.14 5.54
N SER A 218 -6.47 2.82 6.19
CA SER A 218 -6.00 2.48 7.55
C SER A 218 -5.85 3.76 8.38
N GLY A 219 -6.52 3.80 9.53
CA GLY A 219 -6.62 5.00 10.37
C GLY A 219 -7.23 6.19 9.63
N GLY A 220 -8.18 5.96 8.71
CA GLY A 220 -8.72 7.01 7.83
C GLY A 220 -7.80 7.48 6.70
N VAL A 221 -6.57 6.98 6.62
CA VAL A 221 -5.60 7.34 5.58
C VAL A 221 -5.62 6.33 4.45
N LEU A 222 -5.78 6.80 3.21
CA LEU A 222 -5.67 5.98 2.01
C LEU A 222 -4.24 5.43 1.88
N LYS A 223 -4.10 4.09 1.93
CA LYS A 223 -2.81 3.40 1.81
C LYS A 223 -2.58 2.85 0.40
N PHE A 224 -3.60 2.21 -0.18
CA PHE A 224 -3.54 1.67 -1.54
C PHE A 224 -4.80 2.00 -2.33
N THR A 225 -4.60 2.27 -3.62
CA THR A 225 -5.64 2.34 -4.64
C THR A 225 -5.36 1.24 -5.65
N LEU A 226 -6.32 0.33 -5.82
CA LEU A 226 -6.22 -0.82 -6.71
C LEU A 226 -7.28 -0.72 -7.81
N ASN A 227 -6.90 -1.13 -9.03
CA ASN A 227 -7.87 -1.40 -10.08
C ASN A 227 -8.77 -2.57 -9.65
N THR A 228 -10.08 -2.41 -9.79
CA THR A 228 -11.02 -3.51 -9.62
C THR A 228 -11.98 -3.62 -10.81
N SER A 229 -12.58 -4.79 -10.97
CA SER A 229 -13.66 -5.06 -11.90
C SER A 229 -14.77 -5.78 -11.13
N THR A 230 -15.93 -5.15 -11.07
CA THR A 230 -17.08 -5.56 -10.26
C THR A 230 -18.21 -6.10 -11.14
N GLY A 231 -19.42 -6.23 -10.60
CA GLY A 231 -20.58 -6.79 -11.30
C GLY A 231 -20.86 -6.11 -12.64
N SER A 232 -20.96 -6.87 -13.73
CA SER A 232 -21.22 -6.34 -15.08
C SER A 232 -22.62 -5.78 -15.26
N GLY A 233 -23.57 -6.13 -14.38
CA GLY A 233 -24.99 -5.83 -14.54
C GLY A 233 -25.71 -6.74 -15.54
N GLU A 234 -25.00 -7.64 -16.22
CA GLU A 234 -25.57 -8.60 -17.17
C GLU A 234 -26.32 -9.73 -16.45
N ARG A 235 -27.18 -10.43 -17.19
CA ARG A 235 -27.87 -11.61 -16.70
C ARG A 235 -26.96 -12.83 -16.81
N TYR A 236 -27.00 -13.69 -15.79
CA TYR A 236 -26.32 -14.99 -15.81
C TYR A 236 -27.21 -16.04 -15.15
N TYR A 237 -27.03 -17.30 -15.54
CA TYR A 237 -27.79 -18.42 -14.98
C TYR A 237 -26.95 -19.19 -13.97
N SER A 238 -27.48 -19.44 -12.76
CA SER A 238 -26.74 -20.14 -11.71
C SER A 238 -27.65 -20.66 -10.61
N GLY A 239 -27.51 -21.95 -10.28
CA GLY A 239 -28.31 -22.60 -9.24
C GLY A 239 -29.81 -22.60 -9.56
N GLY A 240 -30.15 -22.99 -10.79
CA GLY A 240 -31.54 -23.15 -11.23
C GLY A 240 -32.31 -21.85 -11.52
N ARG A 241 -31.67 -20.68 -11.48
CA ARG A 241 -32.34 -19.39 -11.71
C ARG A 241 -31.46 -18.37 -12.41
N TRP A 242 -32.11 -17.49 -13.17
CA TRP A 242 -31.50 -16.28 -13.72
C TRP A 242 -31.23 -15.26 -12.61
N LYS A 243 -30.05 -14.65 -12.65
CA LYS A 243 -29.59 -13.62 -11.72
C LYS A 243 -29.00 -12.45 -12.51
N ARG A 244 -28.86 -11.29 -11.86
CA ARG A 244 -28.16 -10.13 -12.40
C ARG A 244 -26.82 -9.96 -11.69
N ALA A 245 -25.76 -9.77 -12.46
CA ALA A 245 -24.39 -9.59 -11.97
C ALA A 245 -24.21 -8.24 -11.27
N THR A 246 -24.78 -8.10 -10.07
CA THR A 246 -24.79 -6.85 -9.30
C THR A 246 -23.85 -6.99 -8.11
N THR A 247 -23.02 -5.98 -7.88
CA THR A 247 -22.26 -5.85 -6.62
C THR A 247 -23.12 -5.09 -5.61
N PRO A 248 -23.41 -5.67 -4.43
CA PRO A 248 -24.30 -5.04 -3.47
C PRO A 248 -23.63 -3.80 -2.87
N ARG A 249 -24.36 -2.67 -2.83
CA ARG A 249 -23.94 -1.46 -2.10
C ARG A 249 -24.24 -1.63 -0.61
N GLY A 250 -23.42 -1.00 0.24
CA GLY A 250 -23.63 -1.00 1.68
C GLY A 250 -22.34 -1.12 2.48
N LYS A 251 -22.51 -1.35 3.78
CA LYS A 251 -21.43 -1.55 4.74
C LYS A 251 -21.45 -2.99 5.24
N PHE A 252 -20.39 -3.71 4.94
CA PHE A 252 -20.24 -5.13 5.22
C PHE A 252 -19.02 -5.40 6.09
N ARG A 253 -18.85 -6.67 6.48
CA ARG A 253 -17.66 -7.15 7.18
C ARG A 253 -17.19 -8.47 6.58
N ILE A 254 -15.89 -8.63 6.43
CA ILE A 254 -15.31 -9.90 6.02
C ILE A 254 -15.70 -10.97 7.06
N TYR A 255 -16.41 -12.01 6.64
CA TYR A 255 -16.89 -13.07 7.54
C TYR A 255 -16.19 -14.41 7.28
N ARG A 256 -15.70 -14.63 6.05
CA ARG A 256 -15.03 -15.87 5.66
C ARG A 256 -13.85 -15.58 4.74
N ARG A 257 -12.84 -16.42 4.85
CA ARG A 257 -11.54 -16.28 4.19
C ARG A 257 -11.08 -17.60 3.61
N HIS A 258 -10.50 -17.57 2.42
CA HIS A 258 -9.79 -18.72 1.83
C HIS A 258 -8.38 -18.31 1.49
N THR A 259 -7.38 -18.92 2.13
CA THR A 259 -5.98 -18.54 1.99
C THR A 259 -5.21 -19.41 1.00
N LYS A 260 -5.69 -20.63 0.72
CA LYS A 260 -5.02 -21.68 -0.05
C LYS A 260 -5.17 -21.47 -1.57
N GLY A 261 -4.63 -20.36 -2.08
CA GLY A 261 -4.58 -20.09 -3.52
C GLY A 261 -5.95 -20.06 -4.20
N TRP A 262 -6.08 -20.75 -5.33
CA TRP A 262 -7.31 -20.82 -6.12
C TRP A 262 -8.40 -21.64 -5.45
N GLN A 263 -9.63 -21.16 -5.54
CA GLN A 263 -10.85 -21.88 -5.20
C GLN A 263 -11.78 -21.85 -6.40
N THR A 264 -12.33 -23.00 -6.79
CA THR A 264 -13.35 -23.10 -7.82
C THR A 264 -14.73 -22.93 -7.19
N GLY A 265 -15.55 -22.06 -7.76
CA GLY A 265 -16.95 -21.90 -7.38
C GLY A 265 -17.88 -21.98 -8.60
N PRO A 266 -19.20 -21.92 -8.39
CA PRO A 266 -20.20 -22.06 -9.46
C PRO A 266 -20.12 -21.03 -10.59
N LEU A 267 -19.37 -19.94 -10.40
CA LEU A 267 -19.25 -18.81 -11.32
C LEU A 267 -17.81 -18.57 -11.80
N GLY A 268 -16.94 -19.57 -11.58
CA GLY A 268 -15.53 -19.54 -11.96
C GLY A 268 -14.57 -19.50 -10.77
N ASN A 269 -13.29 -19.34 -11.10
CA ASN A 269 -12.20 -19.44 -10.14
C ASN A 269 -11.93 -18.11 -9.42
N MET A 270 -11.70 -18.19 -8.11
CA MET A 270 -11.35 -17.07 -7.24
C MET A 270 -10.03 -17.35 -6.56
N TYR A 271 -9.05 -16.45 -6.68
CA TYR A 271 -7.77 -16.59 -6.00
C TYR A 271 -7.82 -15.91 -4.63
N ARG A 272 -7.64 -16.70 -3.57
CA ARG A 272 -7.57 -16.31 -2.17
C ARG A 272 -8.69 -15.33 -1.74
N PRO A 273 -9.98 -15.67 -1.93
CA PRO A 273 -11.10 -14.76 -1.67
C PRO A 273 -11.28 -14.41 -0.19
N ALA A 274 -11.69 -13.16 0.05
CA ALA A 274 -12.23 -12.71 1.32
C ALA A 274 -13.69 -12.27 1.15
N TYR A 275 -14.60 -13.07 1.68
CA TYR A 275 -16.05 -12.94 1.54
C TYR A 275 -16.59 -11.92 2.53
N TYR A 276 -17.39 -10.97 2.05
CA TYR A 276 -17.96 -9.89 2.87
C TYR A 276 -19.50 -9.90 2.93
N ASP A 277 -20.19 -10.52 1.96
CA ASP A 277 -21.64 -10.70 2.01
C ASP A 277 -22.05 -11.92 1.18
N ARG A 278 -22.86 -12.86 1.68
CA ARG A 278 -23.58 -13.95 0.95
C ARG A 278 -22.87 -14.60 -0.28
N GLY A 279 -21.53 -14.67 -0.30
CA GLY A 279 -20.73 -15.17 -1.42
C GLY A 279 -19.98 -14.10 -2.25
N TRP A 280 -20.36 -12.82 -2.17
CA TRP A 280 -19.58 -11.69 -2.67
C TRP A 280 -18.27 -11.56 -1.90
N ALA A 281 -17.18 -11.43 -2.66
CA ALA A 281 -15.83 -11.38 -2.13
C ALA A 281 -14.96 -10.35 -2.84
N ILE A 282 -13.93 -9.89 -2.14
CA ILE A 282 -12.74 -9.33 -2.77
C ILE A 282 -11.80 -10.50 -3.05
N HIS A 283 -11.35 -10.68 -4.29
CA HIS A 283 -10.48 -11.81 -4.64
C HIS A 283 -9.56 -11.53 -5.83
N GLY A 284 -8.45 -12.27 -5.90
CA GLY A 284 -7.56 -12.28 -7.05
C GLY A 284 -8.20 -12.93 -8.27
N SER A 285 -7.90 -12.42 -9.45
CA SER A 285 -8.36 -12.95 -10.75
C SER A 285 -7.26 -12.83 -11.81
N ASN A 286 -7.40 -13.58 -12.90
CA ASN A 286 -6.57 -13.44 -14.10
C ASN A 286 -7.11 -12.39 -15.07
N SER A 287 -8.36 -11.96 -14.90
CA SER A 287 -9.01 -10.94 -15.75
C SER A 287 -9.65 -9.86 -14.90
N ILE A 288 -9.07 -8.66 -14.95
CA ILE A 288 -9.55 -7.46 -14.27
C ILE A 288 -9.54 -6.32 -15.29
N PRO A 289 -10.47 -6.35 -16.27
CA PRO A 289 -10.54 -5.31 -17.29
C PRO A 289 -10.83 -3.95 -16.64
N PRO A 290 -10.64 -2.86 -17.39
CA PRO A 290 -10.90 -1.52 -16.86
C PRO A 290 -12.40 -1.20 -16.74
N TYR A 291 -13.30 -2.13 -17.04
CA TYR A 291 -14.76 -2.02 -16.90
C TYR A 291 -15.32 -3.14 -15.99
N PRO A 292 -16.56 -3.03 -15.48
CA PRO A 292 -17.18 -4.09 -14.68
C PRO A 292 -17.44 -5.34 -15.53
N ALA A 293 -16.97 -6.50 -15.08
CA ALA A 293 -17.01 -7.76 -15.85
C ALA A 293 -17.20 -9.02 -15.00
N SER A 294 -17.52 -8.85 -13.71
CA SER A 294 -17.71 -9.97 -12.78
C SER A 294 -19.18 -10.32 -12.62
N HIS A 295 -19.48 -11.46 -12.00
CA HIS A 295 -20.83 -11.83 -11.59
C HIS A 295 -21.28 -11.15 -10.28
N GLY A 296 -20.50 -10.21 -9.75
CA GLY A 296 -20.80 -9.44 -8.54
C GLY A 296 -19.58 -9.20 -7.64
N CYS A 297 -18.60 -10.11 -7.61
CA CYS A 297 -17.40 -9.95 -6.78
C CYS A 297 -16.52 -8.77 -7.20
N SER A 298 -15.69 -8.26 -6.28
CA SER A 298 -14.68 -7.24 -6.55
C SER A 298 -13.36 -7.90 -6.92
N ARG A 299 -13.08 -8.04 -8.23
CA ARG A 299 -11.85 -8.67 -8.73
C ARG A 299 -10.66 -7.73 -8.58
N ILE A 300 -9.54 -8.23 -8.07
CA ILE A 300 -8.22 -7.56 -8.08
C ILE A 300 -7.19 -8.50 -8.72
N SER A 301 -5.98 -8.03 -9.04
CA SER A 301 -4.94 -8.95 -9.52
C SER A 301 -4.52 -9.94 -8.43
N THR A 302 -4.07 -11.13 -8.82
CA THR A 302 -3.52 -12.14 -7.90
C THR A 302 -2.37 -11.56 -7.07
N ALA A 303 -1.45 -10.83 -7.71
CA ALA A 303 -0.36 -10.13 -7.02
C ALA A 303 -0.85 -9.10 -5.97
N ALA A 304 -1.94 -8.38 -6.27
CA ALA A 304 -2.53 -7.46 -5.29
C ALA A 304 -3.19 -8.22 -4.14
N ALA A 305 -3.87 -9.34 -4.42
CA ALA A 305 -4.41 -10.22 -3.39
C ALA A 305 -3.28 -10.73 -2.47
N ASP A 306 -2.16 -11.19 -3.02
CA ASP A 306 -1.00 -11.63 -2.26
C ASP A 306 -0.44 -10.51 -1.38
N MET A 307 -0.29 -9.31 -1.93
CA MET A 307 0.14 -8.13 -1.18
C MET A 307 -0.80 -7.83 -0.01
N LEU A 308 -2.11 -7.90 -0.21
CA LEU A 308 -3.10 -7.66 0.83
C LEU A 308 -3.11 -8.77 1.90
N TRP A 309 -2.93 -10.03 1.51
CA TRP A 309 -2.77 -11.14 2.44
C TRP A 309 -1.51 -11.01 3.29
N ALA A 310 -0.36 -10.73 2.65
CA ALA A 310 0.93 -10.58 3.33
C ALA A 310 0.94 -9.40 4.32
N ARG A 311 0.08 -8.40 4.09
CA ARG A 311 -0.05 -7.20 4.93
C ARG A 311 -1.28 -7.24 5.84
N SER A 312 -1.84 -8.42 6.08
CA SER A 312 -2.97 -8.63 7.00
C SER A 312 -4.16 -7.70 6.73
N TRP A 313 -4.48 -7.46 5.46
CA TRP A 313 -5.69 -6.70 5.10
C TRP A 313 -6.95 -7.56 5.14
N PHE A 314 -6.86 -8.82 4.74
CA PHE A 314 -7.97 -9.77 4.78
C PHE A 314 -8.09 -10.43 6.17
N VAL A 315 -8.77 -9.72 7.08
CA VAL A 315 -9.03 -10.15 8.46
C VAL A 315 -10.54 -10.24 8.67
N ASN A 316 -11.02 -11.27 9.39
CA ASN A 316 -12.44 -11.36 9.73
C ASN A 316 -12.86 -10.12 10.56
N GLY A 317 -14.05 -9.59 10.30
CA GLY A 317 -14.54 -8.34 10.89
C GLY A 317 -14.06 -7.07 10.18
N ARG A 318 -13.08 -7.15 9.26
CA ARG A 318 -12.63 -5.99 8.47
C ARG A 318 -13.80 -5.39 7.71
N VAL A 319 -14.01 -4.09 7.87
CA VAL A 319 -15.08 -3.35 7.19
C VAL A 319 -14.84 -3.32 5.69
N VAL A 320 -15.90 -3.53 4.91
CA VAL A 320 -15.94 -3.32 3.46
C VAL A 320 -17.11 -2.40 3.17
N VAL A 321 -16.83 -1.20 2.66
CA VAL A 321 -17.85 -0.26 2.18
C VAL A 321 -17.93 -0.39 0.66
N VAL A 322 -19.13 -0.52 0.10
CA VAL A 322 -19.36 -0.55 -1.35
C VAL A 322 -20.32 0.56 -1.71
N ARG A 323 -19.94 1.42 -2.66
CA ARG A 323 -20.74 2.58 -3.11
C ARG A 323 -20.69 2.77 -4.61
#